data_AF-A0A2E7B5E0-F1
#
_entry.id   AF-A0A2E7B5E0-F1
#
_cell.length_a   1.000
_cell.length_b   1.000
_cell.length_c   1.000
_cell.angle_alpha   90.00
_cell.angle_beta   90.00
_cell.angle_gamma   90.00
#
_symmetry.space_group_name_H-M   'P 1'
#
loop_
_entity.id
_entity.type
_entity.pdbx_description
1 polymer ?
#
loop_
_entity_poly.entity_id
_entity_poly.type
_entity_poly.pdbx_seq_one_letter_code
_entity_poly.pdbx_strand_id
1 'polypeptide(L)'
;MLPERIEILSDPRVEFVLALPFSWKALWIASLLYAVAFIIYTFFCPKFIKMYGSYEEYASRGNSPRWLVWEFFYAWNSITEPQKEILWKRCSEKSFVIEVSNEAALSNKPEVVHSGTNYIFEWKSKKYQISVNESLCATKEKDLFWEIFGRWAGASRRLRHVAWILYYASILIAAGVVIQNVFFAASHLF
;
A
#
# COMPACT_ATOMS: atom_id res chain seq x y z
N MET A 1 29.21 28.35 0.45
CA MET A 1 30.19 27.28 0.70
C MET A 1 30.94 27.67 1.95
N LEU A 2 30.90 26.84 3.00
CA LEU A 2 31.76 27.05 4.17
C LEU A 2 33.21 26.72 3.78
N PRO A 3 34.21 27.45 4.28
CA PRO A 3 35.61 27.11 4.02
C PRO A 3 35.93 25.73 4.60
N GLU A 4 36.59 24.87 3.83
CA GLU A 4 36.98 23.51 4.25
C GLU A 4 38.00 23.52 5.41
N ARG A 5 38.68 24.66 5.61
CA ARG A 5 39.75 24.85 6.57
C ARG A 5 39.64 26.25 7.17
N ILE A 6 39.64 26.34 8.49
CA ILE A 6 39.82 27.60 9.21
C ILE A 6 41.20 27.55 9.89
N GLU A 7 42.05 28.50 9.51
CA GLU A 7 43.33 28.73 10.17
C GLU A 7 43.12 29.77 11.26
N ILE A 8 43.27 29.36 12.52
CA ILE A 8 43.32 30.30 13.64
C ILE A 8 44.79 30.65 13.85
N LEU A 9 45.12 31.94 13.79
CA LEU A 9 46.44 32.47 14.12
C LEU A 9 46.66 32.38 15.64
N SER A 10 46.93 31.18 16.15
CA SER A 10 47.45 30.93 17.50
C SER A 10 48.84 30.31 17.41
N ASP A 11 49.65 30.48 18.46
CA ASP A 11 50.89 29.73 18.66
C ASP A 11 50.64 28.68 19.76
N PRO A 12 50.59 27.38 19.47
CA PRO A 12 50.76 26.72 18.16
C PRO A 12 49.55 26.88 17.22
N ARG A 13 49.78 26.75 15.91
CA ARG A 13 48.73 26.82 14.88
C ARG A 13 47.81 25.61 15.01
N VAL A 14 46.55 25.85 15.35
CA VAL A 14 45.52 24.80 15.39
C VAL A 14 44.72 24.86 14.09
N GLU A 15 44.84 23.81 13.28
CA GLU A 15 44.05 23.66 12.05
C GLU A 15 42.77 22.89 12.35
N PHE A 16 41.61 23.50 12.09
CA PHE A 16 40.33 22.80 12.14
C PHE A 16 39.90 22.41 10.73
N VAL A 17 39.87 21.09 10.48
CA VAL A 17 39.25 20.53 9.28
C VAL A 17 37.75 20.51 9.51
N LEU A 18 37.01 21.38 8.83
CA LEU A 18 35.54 21.45 8.90
C LEU A 18 34.87 20.52 7.87
N ALA A 19 35.65 19.67 7.21
CA ALA A 19 35.12 18.66 6.31
C ALA A 19 34.29 17.66 7.12
N LEU A 20 32.98 17.67 6.87
CA LEU A 20 32.10 16.67 7.44
C LEU A 20 32.45 15.31 6.82
N PRO A 21 32.45 14.23 7.62
CA PRO A 21 32.76 12.90 7.12
C PRO A 21 31.69 12.32 6.19
N PHE A 22 30.65 13.11 5.88
CA PHE A 22 29.56 12.72 5.03
C PHE A 22 29.17 13.78 4.01
N SER A 23 28.62 13.27 2.91
CA SER A 23 28.07 14.09 1.83
C SER A 23 26.66 14.56 2.17
N TRP A 24 26.48 15.87 2.40
CA TRP A 24 25.15 16.48 2.51
C TRP A 24 24.30 16.25 1.25
N LYS A 25 24.94 16.15 0.08
CA LYS A 25 24.27 15.84 -1.20
C LYS A 25 23.64 14.44 -1.16
N ALA A 26 24.32 13.47 -0.55
CA ALA A 26 23.79 12.11 -0.43
C ALA A 26 22.53 12.06 0.45
N LEU A 27 22.54 12.77 1.59
CA LEU A 27 21.33 12.90 2.43
C LEU A 27 20.18 13.61 1.70
N TRP A 28 20.49 14.66 0.93
CA TRP A 28 19.48 15.34 0.13
C TRP A 28 18.85 14.41 -0.91
N ILE A 29 19.67 13.65 -1.66
CA ILE A 29 19.19 12.64 -2.60
C ILE A 29 18.35 11.57 -1.90
N ALA A 30 18.80 11.05 -0.75
CA ALA A 30 18.04 10.07 0.03
C ALA A 30 16.66 10.61 0.41
N SER A 31 16.59 11.86 0.89
CA SER A 31 15.32 12.50 1.27
C SER A 31 14.39 12.72 0.07
N LEU A 32 14.95 13.10 -1.09
CA LEU A 32 14.17 13.27 -2.32
C LEU A 32 13.60 11.94 -2.81
N LEU A 33 14.40 10.87 -2.83
CA LEU A 33 13.95 9.53 -3.20
C LEU A 33 12.82 9.04 -2.28
N TYR A 34 12.96 9.25 -0.97
CA TYR A 34 11.92 8.93 0.00
C TYR A 34 10.63 9.71 -0.28
N ALA A 35 10.74 11.03 -0.50
CA ALA A 35 9.58 11.88 -0.76
C ALA A 35 8.82 11.46 -2.02
N VAL A 36 9.55 11.14 -3.11
CA VAL A 36 8.94 10.64 -4.34
C VAL A 36 8.27 9.28 -4.11
N ALA A 37 8.93 8.35 -3.40
CA ALA A 37 8.34 7.06 -3.04
C ALA A 37 7.06 7.22 -2.21
N PHE A 38 7.06 8.14 -1.25
CA PHE A 38 5.92 8.47 -0.41
C PHE A 38 4.75 9.05 -1.19
N ILE A 39 5.00 9.95 -2.13
CA ILE A 39 3.99 10.49 -3.03
C ILE A 39 3.38 9.37 -3.87
N ILE A 40 4.21 8.51 -4.48
CA ILE A 40 3.72 7.39 -5.28
C ILE A 40 2.84 6.47 -4.43
N TYR A 41 3.29 6.09 -3.24
CA TYR A 41 2.50 5.25 -2.35
C TYR A 41 1.18 5.93 -1.93
N THR A 42 1.23 7.21 -1.57
CA THR A 42 0.07 7.95 -1.05
C THR A 42 -1.03 8.06 -2.10
N PHE A 43 -0.70 8.39 -3.35
CA PHE A 43 -1.72 8.61 -4.39
C PHE A 43 -2.14 7.34 -5.11
N PHE A 44 -1.24 6.36 -5.30
CA PHE A 44 -1.53 5.18 -6.13
C PHE A 44 -1.82 3.90 -5.33
N CYS A 45 -1.59 3.89 -4.01
CA CYS A 45 -2.05 2.77 -3.18
C CYS A 45 -3.57 2.89 -2.97
N PRO A 46 -4.34 1.81 -3.19
CA PRO A 46 -5.77 1.78 -2.88
C PRO A 46 -6.06 2.13 -1.41
N LYS A 47 -7.14 2.87 -1.15
CA LYS A 47 -7.54 3.25 0.21
C LYS A 47 -7.73 2.03 1.11
N PHE A 48 -8.34 0.97 0.59
CA PHE A 48 -8.56 -0.29 1.30
C PHE A 48 -7.26 -0.88 1.88
N ILE A 49 -6.18 -0.94 1.09
CA ILE A 49 -4.88 -1.46 1.55
C ILE A 49 -4.22 -0.52 2.57
N LYS A 50 -4.31 0.80 2.36
CA LYS A 50 -3.79 1.78 3.33
C LYS A 50 -4.52 1.72 4.67
N MET A 51 -5.79 1.34 4.64
CA MET A 51 -6.66 1.33 5.80
C MET A 51 -6.58 0.03 6.58
N TYR A 52 -6.32 -1.10 5.91
CA TYR A 52 -6.34 -2.42 6.54
C TYR A 52 -5.11 -3.21 6.10
N GLY A 53 -4.11 -3.36 6.98
CA GLY A 53 -2.94 -4.21 6.73
C GLY A 53 -3.24 -5.71 6.89
N SER A 54 -4.26 -6.05 7.68
CA SER A 54 -4.71 -7.42 7.91
C SER A 54 -6.23 -7.48 8.16
N TYR A 55 -6.76 -8.70 8.16
CA TYR A 55 -8.15 -8.94 8.53
C TYR A 55 -8.43 -8.55 9.99
N GLU A 56 -7.48 -8.79 10.88
CA GLU A 56 -7.61 -8.48 12.31
C GLU A 56 -7.71 -6.96 12.54
N GLU A 57 -7.00 -6.14 11.75
CA GLU A 57 -7.16 -4.68 11.76
C GLU A 57 -8.51 -4.26 11.19
N TYR A 58 -9.01 -4.94 10.16
CA TYR A 58 -10.35 -4.69 9.62
C TYR A 58 -11.45 -4.98 10.65
N ALA A 59 -11.35 -6.14 11.34
CA ALA A 59 -12.30 -6.57 12.34
C ALA A 59 -12.26 -5.70 13.62
N SER A 60 -11.08 -5.27 14.05
CA SER A 60 -10.93 -4.45 15.27
C SER A 60 -11.57 -3.06 15.17
N ARG A 61 -11.80 -2.55 13.95
CA ARG A 61 -12.51 -1.30 13.71
C ARG A 61 -14.04 -1.43 13.83
N GLY A 62 -14.57 -2.64 14.04
CA GLY A 62 -16.00 -2.87 14.19
C GLY A 62 -16.80 -2.61 12.91
N ASN A 63 -16.18 -2.81 11.75
CA ASN A 63 -16.89 -2.72 10.47
C ASN A 63 -17.94 -3.83 10.38
N SER A 64 -19.11 -3.51 9.83
CA SER A 64 -20.08 -4.53 9.47
C SER A 64 -19.52 -5.39 8.31
N PRO A 65 -19.72 -6.73 8.34
CA PRO A 65 -19.37 -7.62 7.23
C PRO A 65 -19.97 -7.17 5.88
N ARG A 66 -21.12 -6.49 5.93
CA ARG A 66 -21.78 -5.90 4.75
C ARG A 66 -20.89 -4.93 3.97
N TRP A 67 -19.94 -4.28 4.66
CA TRP A 67 -19.00 -3.36 4.03
C TRP A 67 -18.12 -4.01 2.96
N LEU A 68 -17.86 -5.33 3.08
CA LEU A 68 -17.09 -6.05 2.07
C LEU A 68 -17.75 -6.05 0.68
N VAL A 69 -19.08 -5.88 0.60
CA VAL A 69 -19.78 -5.76 -0.69
C VAL A 69 -19.46 -4.42 -1.36
N TRP A 70 -19.31 -3.35 -0.57
CA TRP A 70 -18.85 -2.05 -1.07
C TRP A 70 -17.40 -2.12 -1.55
N GLU A 71 -16.54 -2.77 -0.79
CA GLU A 71 -15.15 -2.96 -1.18
C GLU A 71 -15.01 -3.85 -2.42
N PHE A 72 -15.88 -4.87 -2.55
CA PHE A 72 -16.00 -5.66 -3.77
C PHE A 72 -16.41 -4.79 -4.95
N PHE A 73 -17.44 -3.95 -4.80
CA PHE A 73 -17.89 -3.02 -5.85
C PHE A 73 -16.75 -2.08 -6.30
N TYR A 74 -16.05 -1.47 -5.37
CA TYR A 74 -14.93 -0.58 -5.71
C TYR A 74 -13.79 -1.34 -6.38
N ALA A 75 -13.46 -2.54 -5.90
CA ALA A 75 -12.46 -3.39 -6.53
C ALA A 75 -12.87 -3.76 -7.95
N TRP A 76 -14.08 -4.28 -8.14
CA TRP A 76 -14.60 -4.72 -9.44
C TRP A 76 -14.50 -3.63 -10.50
N ASN A 77 -14.86 -2.39 -10.15
CA ASN A 77 -14.80 -1.26 -11.09
C ASN A 77 -13.40 -0.67 -11.30
N SER A 78 -12.43 -0.99 -10.45
CA SER A 78 -11.08 -0.42 -10.52
C SER A 78 -10.02 -1.37 -11.07
N ILE A 79 -10.28 -2.67 -11.07
CA ILE A 79 -9.31 -3.69 -11.51
C ILE A 79 -9.47 -4.05 -12.99
N THR A 80 -8.39 -4.59 -13.57
CA THR A 80 -8.35 -5.02 -14.97
C THR A 80 -9.13 -6.32 -15.21
N GLU A 81 -9.51 -6.59 -16.46
CA GLU A 81 -10.24 -7.81 -16.86
C GLU A 81 -9.60 -9.13 -16.36
N PRO A 82 -8.26 -9.34 -16.45
CA PRO A 82 -7.65 -10.55 -15.89
C PRO A 82 -7.79 -10.65 -14.36
N GLN A 83 -7.81 -9.52 -13.66
CA GLN A 83 -8.02 -9.48 -12.21
C GLN A 83 -9.48 -9.78 -11.85
N LYS A 84 -10.43 -9.28 -12.65
CA LYS A 84 -11.87 -9.59 -12.52
C LYS A 84 -12.13 -11.08 -12.69
N GLU A 85 -11.53 -11.72 -13.69
CA GLU A 85 -11.65 -13.17 -13.91
C GLU A 85 -11.23 -13.96 -12.66
N ILE A 86 -10.08 -13.62 -12.07
CA ILE A 86 -9.59 -14.30 -10.86
C ILE A 86 -10.51 -14.04 -9.67
N LEU A 87 -10.98 -12.80 -9.49
CA LEU A 87 -11.89 -12.44 -8.41
C LEU A 87 -13.21 -13.20 -8.54
N TRP A 88 -13.84 -13.13 -9.71
CA TRP A 88 -15.07 -13.83 -10.01
C TRP A 88 -14.93 -15.33 -9.80
N LYS A 89 -13.87 -15.96 -10.33
CA LYS A 89 -13.62 -17.39 -10.19
C LYS A 89 -13.59 -17.81 -8.72
N ARG A 90 -12.75 -17.14 -7.91
CA ARG A 90 -12.59 -17.48 -6.49
C ARG A 90 -13.85 -17.19 -5.67
N CYS A 91 -14.54 -16.08 -5.94
CA CYS A 91 -15.79 -15.77 -5.28
C CYS A 91 -16.91 -16.75 -5.66
N SER A 92 -16.92 -17.26 -6.88
CA SER A 92 -17.85 -18.30 -7.34
C SER A 92 -17.54 -19.66 -6.69
N GLU A 93 -16.27 -20.07 -6.68
CA GLU A 93 -15.81 -21.31 -6.02
C GLU A 93 -16.14 -21.34 -4.52
N LYS A 94 -16.02 -20.19 -3.84
CA LYS A 94 -16.36 -20.04 -2.42
C LYS A 94 -17.83 -19.72 -2.16
N SER A 95 -18.68 -19.71 -3.21
CA SER A 95 -20.12 -19.43 -3.13
C SER A 95 -20.48 -18.07 -2.51
N PHE A 96 -19.63 -17.05 -2.71
CA PHE A 96 -19.97 -15.66 -2.41
C PHE A 96 -20.81 -15.01 -3.50
N VAL A 97 -20.71 -15.55 -4.72
CA VAL A 97 -21.38 -15.04 -5.91
C VAL A 97 -22.32 -16.10 -6.47
N ILE A 98 -23.53 -15.68 -6.82
CA ILE A 98 -24.58 -16.54 -7.38
C ILE A 98 -25.00 -15.95 -8.72
N GLU A 99 -25.19 -16.80 -9.74
CA GLU A 99 -25.76 -16.40 -11.02
C GLU A 99 -27.24 -16.05 -10.84
N VAL A 100 -27.66 -14.89 -11.37
CA VAL A 100 -29.04 -14.41 -11.29
C VAL A 100 -29.66 -14.33 -12.68
N SER A 101 -30.99 -14.27 -12.74
CA SER A 101 -31.72 -14.13 -14.02
C SER A 101 -31.19 -12.94 -14.83
N ASN A 102 -31.09 -13.12 -16.15
CA ASN A 102 -30.68 -12.07 -17.07
C ASN A 102 -31.62 -10.84 -17.07
N GLU A 103 -32.85 -11.00 -16.55
CA GLU A 103 -33.80 -9.90 -16.37
C GLU A 103 -33.49 -9.02 -15.15
N ALA A 104 -32.61 -9.47 -14.24
CA ALA A 104 -32.24 -8.70 -13.06
C ALA A 104 -31.57 -7.37 -13.46
N ALA A 105 -31.99 -6.26 -12.84
CA ALA A 105 -31.39 -4.95 -13.11
C ALA A 105 -29.94 -4.90 -12.61
N LEU A 106 -29.03 -4.34 -13.42
CA LEU A 106 -27.66 -4.09 -12.97
C LEU A 106 -27.67 -3.02 -11.89
N SER A 107 -26.90 -3.24 -10.84
CA SER A 107 -26.77 -2.29 -9.75
C SER A 107 -25.66 -1.28 -10.08
N ASN A 108 -25.98 0.02 -10.09
CA ASN A 108 -24.96 1.07 -10.21
C ASN A 108 -24.14 1.24 -8.92
N LYS A 109 -24.66 0.75 -7.80
CA LYS A 109 -24.03 0.74 -6.47
C LYS A 109 -24.62 -0.41 -5.63
N PRO A 110 -23.93 -0.89 -4.59
CA PRO A 110 -24.51 -1.83 -3.64
C PRO A 110 -25.80 -1.29 -3.01
N GLU A 111 -26.78 -2.17 -2.87
CA GLU A 111 -28.07 -1.88 -2.25
C GLU A 111 -28.13 -2.51 -0.86
N VAL A 112 -28.52 -1.71 0.14
CA VAL A 112 -28.65 -2.16 1.53
C VAL A 112 -30.10 -2.56 1.76
N VAL A 113 -30.33 -3.85 1.96
CA VAL A 113 -31.63 -4.45 2.26
C VAL A 113 -31.61 -4.96 3.71
N HIS A 114 -32.77 -5.18 4.32
CA HIS A 114 -32.84 -5.74 5.68
C HIS A 114 -32.07 -7.07 5.83
N SER A 115 -32.09 -7.91 4.79
CA SER A 115 -31.39 -9.19 4.77
C SER A 115 -29.87 -9.08 4.60
N GLY A 116 -29.34 -7.94 4.14
CA GLY A 116 -27.92 -7.79 3.82
C GLY A 116 -27.64 -6.71 2.77
N THR A 117 -26.39 -6.58 2.37
CA THR A 117 -26.01 -5.74 1.23
C THR A 117 -25.82 -6.60 -0.01
N ASN A 118 -26.47 -6.20 -1.10
CA ASN A 118 -26.46 -6.90 -2.37
C ASN A 118 -25.79 -6.03 -3.44
N TYR A 119 -25.09 -6.67 -4.36
CA TYR A 119 -24.56 -5.99 -5.54
C TYR A 119 -24.66 -6.92 -6.76
N ILE A 120 -25.36 -6.46 -7.79
CA ILE A 120 -25.52 -7.17 -9.05
C ILE A 120 -24.58 -6.58 -10.10
N PHE A 121 -23.74 -7.43 -10.68
CA PHE A 121 -22.75 -7.08 -11.70
C PHE A 121 -22.82 -8.01 -12.90
N GLU A 122 -22.30 -7.55 -14.04
CA GLU A 122 -22.20 -8.34 -15.26
C GLU A 122 -20.78 -8.89 -15.43
N TRP A 123 -20.68 -10.16 -15.81
CA TRP A 123 -19.44 -10.79 -16.22
C TRP A 123 -19.70 -11.77 -17.37
N LYS A 124 -18.98 -11.61 -18.50
CA LYS A 124 -19.11 -12.47 -19.69
C LYS A 124 -20.58 -12.69 -20.15
N SER A 125 -21.35 -11.60 -20.23
CA SER A 125 -22.77 -11.60 -20.65
C SER A 125 -23.72 -12.37 -19.73
N LYS A 126 -23.29 -12.66 -18.50
CA LYS A 126 -24.10 -13.23 -17.43
C LYS A 126 -24.17 -12.26 -16.25
N LYS A 127 -25.27 -12.31 -15.51
CA LYS A 127 -25.46 -11.49 -14.32
C LYS A 127 -25.21 -12.30 -13.06
N TYR A 128 -24.51 -11.66 -12.13
CA TYR A 128 -24.07 -12.26 -10.90
C TYR A 128 -24.42 -11.34 -9.73
N GLN A 129 -24.80 -11.94 -8.60
CA GLN A 129 -25.07 -11.22 -7.37
C GLN A 129 -24.10 -11.69 -6.29
N ILE A 130 -23.47 -10.72 -5.61
CA ILE A 130 -22.82 -10.92 -4.32
C ILE A 130 -23.75 -10.40 -3.21
N SER A 131 -23.89 -11.17 -2.14
CA SER A 131 -24.73 -10.82 -1.00
C SER A 131 -24.01 -11.14 0.31
N VAL A 132 -23.97 -10.18 1.23
CA VAL A 132 -23.40 -10.37 2.58
C VAL A 132 -24.39 -9.83 3.61
N ASN A 133 -24.61 -10.62 4.66
CA ASN A 133 -25.45 -10.27 5.80
C ASN A 133 -24.61 -10.07 7.08
N GLU A 134 -25.21 -9.54 8.15
CA GLU A 134 -24.51 -9.33 9.44
C GLU A 134 -24.18 -10.67 10.12
N SER A 135 -24.93 -11.72 9.83
CA SER A 135 -24.72 -13.06 10.38
C SER A 135 -23.62 -13.85 9.65
N LEU A 136 -22.82 -13.20 8.80
CA LEU A 136 -21.75 -13.87 8.09
C LEU A 136 -20.74 -14.42 9.10
N CYS A 137 -20.44 -15.71 9.01
CA CYS A 137 -19.42 -16.32 9.86
C CYS A 137 -18.05 -15.67 9.61
N ALA A 138 -17.31 -15.38 10.68
CA ALA A 138 -16.00 -14.71 10.64
C ALA A 138 -15.01 -15.39 9.68
N THR A 139 -15.07 -16.72 9.52
CA THR A 139 -14.22 -17.44 8.55
C THR A 139 -14.55 -17.04 7.11
N LYS A 140 -15.83 -16.95 6.76
CA LYS A 140 -16.28 -16.54 5.43
C LYS A 140 -16.01 -15.05 5.19
N GLU A 141 -16.18 -14.23 6.21
CA GLU A 141 -15.83 -12.81 6.16
C GLU A 141 -14.33 -12.62 5.88
N LYS A 142 -13.47 -13.32 6.62
CA LYS A 142 -12.02 -13.34 6.42
C LYS A 142 -11.65 -13.80 5.01
N ASP A 143 -12.30 -14.84 4.50
CA ASP A 143 -12.09 -15.33 3.14
C ASP A 143 -12.41 -14.26 2.09
N LEU A 144 -13.57 -13.62 2.19
CA LEU A 144 -13.99 -12.58 1.26
C LEU A 144 -13.07 -11.36 1.35
N PHE A 145 -12.67 -10.96 2.56
CA PHE A 145 -11.69 -9.90 2.79
C PHE A 145 -10.39 -10.18 2.04
N TRP A 146 -9.82 -11.38 2.17
CA TRP A 146 -8.56 -11.71 1.52
C TRP A 146 -8.67 -11.80 -0.01
N GLU A 147 -9.81 -12.20 -0.55
CA GLU A 147 -10.01 -12.15 -2.00
C GLU A 147 -10.02 -10.72 -2.52
N ILE A 148 -10.76 -9.82 -1.88
CA ILE A 148 -10.82 -8.39 -2.23
C ILE A 148 -9.44 -7.74 -2.05
N PHE A 149 -8.81 -7.96 -0.89
CA PHE A 149 -7.48 -7.45 -0.56
C PHE A 149 -6.45 -7.89 -1.59
N GLY A 150 -6.45 -9.17 -1.95
CA GLY A 150 -5.54 -9.73 -2.94
C GLY A 150 -5.68 -9.09 -4.32
N ARG A 151 -6.89 -8.69 -4.73
CA ARG A 151 -7.11 -7.99 -6.00
C ARG A 151 -6.61 -6.56 -5.97
N TRP A 152 -6.91 -5.83 -4.90
CA TRP A 152 -6.33 -4.51 -4.70
C TRP A 152 -4.80 -4.57 -4.68
N ALA A 153 -4.24 -5.58 -4.03
CA ALA A 153 -2.79 -5.79 -3.99
C ALA A 153 -2.20 -6.06 -5.38
N GLY A 154 -2.94 -6.76 -6.25
CA GLY A 154 -2.56 -7.06 -7.62
C GLY A 154 -2.68 -5.89 -8.60
N ALA A 155 -3.63 -4.97 -8.37
CA ALA A 155 -3.98 -3.90 -9.32
C ALA A 155 -2.84 -2.92 -9.62
N SER A 156 -2.08 -2.50 -8.61
CA SER A 156 -1.00 -1.50 -8.74
C SER A 156 0.40 -2.08 -8.60
N ARG A 157 0.62 -3.32 -9.08
CA ARG A 157 1.89 -4.04 -8.89
C ARG A 157 3.10 -3.22 -9.35
N ARG A 158 3.08 -2.64 -10.56
CA ARG A 158 4.21 -1.88 -11.10
C ARG A 158 4.58 -0.67 -10.26
N LEU A 159 3.59 0.18 -9.94
CA LEU A 159 3.81 1.40 -9.15
C LEU A 159 4.31 1.08 -7.74
N ARG A 160 3.81 -0.02 -7.14
CA ARG A 160 4.31 -0.50 -5.85
C ARG A 160 5.78 -0.91 -5.93
N HIS A 161 6.19 -1.63 -6.97
CA HIS A 161 7.60 -2.02 -7.14
C HIS A 161 8.51 -0.80 -7.31
N VAL A 162 8.07 0.20 -8.08
CA VAL A 162 8.80 1.47 -8.21
C VAL A 162 8.94 2.16 -6.86
N ALA A 163 7.86 2.27 -6.08
CA ALA A 163 7.91 2.86 -4.74
C ALA A 163 8.88 2.09 -3.81
N TRP A 164 8.86 0.76 -3.82
CA TRP A 164 9.78 -0.07 -3.04
C TRP A 164 11.24 0.17 -3.42
N ILE A 165 11.56 0.19 -4.72
CA ILE A 165 12.93 0.45 -5.19
C ILE A 165 13.42 1.81 -4.69
N LEU A 166 12.59 2.85 -4.79
CA LEU A 166 12.93 4.19 -4.31
C LEU A 166 13.12 4.24 -2.78
N TYR A 167 12.26 3.56 -2.02
CA TYR A 167 12.42 3.47 -0.57
C TYR A 167 13.71 2.74 -0.18
N TYR A 168 14.01 1.60 -0.79
CA TYR A 168 15.24 0.86 -0.49
C TYR A 168 16.48 1.66 -0.89
N ALA A 169 16.47 2.32 -2.05
CA ALA A 169 17.57 3.18 -2.46
C ALA A 169 17.79 4.32 -1.46
N SER A 170 16.71 4.97 -1.00
CA SER A 170 16.78 6.01 0.04
C SER A 170 17.40 5.49 1.34
N ILE A 171 16.93 4.35 1.84
CA ILE A 171 17.42 3.72 3.08
C ILE A 171 18.90 3.37 2.96
N LEU A 172 19.32 2.75 1.84
CA LEU A 172 20.71 2.34 1.65
C LEU A 172 21.66 3.54 1.59
N ILE A 173 21.27 4.62 0.92
CA ILE A 173 22.08 5.85 0.86
C ILE A 173 22.19 6.47 2.26
N ALA A 174 21.07 6.61 2.98
CA ALA A 174 21.06 7.17 4.33
C ALA A 174 21.87 6.32 5.31
N ALA A 175 21.72 5.00 5.27
CA ALA A 175 22.48 4.06 6.09
C ALA A 175 23.99 4.14 5.77
N GLY A 176 24.36 4.23 4.49
CA GLY A 176 25.75 4.40 4.08
C GLY A 176 26.38 5.66 4.68
N VAL A 177 25.65 6.78 4.68
CA VAL A 177 26.10 8.04 5.31
C VAL A 177 26.27 7.88 6.82
N VAL A 178 25.32 7.24 7.51
CA VAL A 178 25.42 6.99 8.95
C VAL A 178 26.63 6.10 9.28
N ILE A 179 26.84 5.04 8.51
CA ILE A 179 27.97 4.13 8.69
C ILE A 179 29.31 4.85 8.48
N GLN A 180 29.43 5.69 7.44
CA GLN A 180 30.62 6.52 7.22
C GLN A 180 30.91 7.43 8.43
N ASN A 181 29.87 8.05 8.99
CA ASN A 181 30.01 8.90 10.17
C ASN A 181 30.48 8.11 11.40
N VAL A 182 29.93 6.92 11.62
CA VAL A 182 30.32 6.06 12.74
C VAL A 182 31.77 5.61 12.59
N PHE A 183 32.19 5.19 11.39
CA PHE A 183 33.59 4.79 11.16
C PHE A 183 34.56 5.94 11.35
N PHE A 184 34.23 7.13 10.85
CA PHE A 184 35.07 8.31 11.05
C PHE A 184 35.17 8.70 12.53
N ALA A 185 34.07 8.67 13.28
CA ALA A 185 34.10 8.95 14.71
C ALA A 185 34.93 7.90 15.47
N ALA A 186 34.76 6.62 15.14
CA ALA A 186 35.53 5.54 15.75
C ALA A 186 37.04 5.69 15.49
N SER A 187 37.46 6.04 14.27
CA SER A 187 38.88 6.21 13.92
C SER A 187 39.55 7.43 14.56
N HIS A 188 38.79 8.35 15.15
CA HIS A 188 39.32 9.52 15.87
C HIS A 188 39.25 9.37 17.39
N LEU A 189 38.47 8.40 17.89
CA LEU A 189 38.33 8.11 19.32
C LEU A 189 39.27 6.99 19.80
N PHE A 190 39.73 6.13 18.89
CA PHE A 190 40.68 5.03 19.13
C PHE A 190 41.94 5.23 18.28
#